data_AF-A0A1G1C3Y4-F1
#
_entry.id   AF-A0A1G1C3Y4-F1
#
_cell.length_a   1.000
_cell.length_b   1.000
_cell.length_c   1.000
_cell.angle_alpha   90.00
_cell.angle_beta   90.00
_cell.angle_gamma   90.00
#
_symmetry.space_group_name_H-M   'P 1'
#
loop_
_entity.id
_entity.type
_entity.pdbx_description
1 polymer ?
#
loop_
_entity_poly.entity_id
_entity_poly.type
_entity_poly.pdbx_seq_one_letter_code
_entity_poly.pdbx_strand_id
1 'polypeptide(L)'
;MANQIKIDKTTLNVGDTIVVYQKIQEEKKMRTQPFEGIVIRIKGQGDNKTFTVRKIAAANIGVERIWPVNSPWIEKIEVKRRGKVKRAKLYYLRERVGKRAVKVKERKEKKASAEQKKVRKTIRKTHKQTPKKK
;
A
#
# COMPACT_ATOMS: atom_id res chain seq x y z
N MET A 1 -9.04 14.84 -9.98
CA MET A 1 -8.23 14.47 -8.79
C MET A 1 -7.65 13.09 -9.00
N ALA A 2 -6.34 12.89 -8.77
CA ALA A 2 -5.72 11.58 -8.95
C ALA A 2 -5.90 10.74 -7.68
N ASN A 3 -6.63 9.62 -7.79
CA ASN A 3 -6.78 8.64 -6.69
C ASN A 3 -5.64 7.61 -6.65
N GLN A 4 -4.74 7.71 -7.62
CA GLN A 4 -3.67 6.77 -7.87
C GLN A 4 -2.39 7.52 -8.25
N ILE A 5 -1.26 7.00 -7.77
CA ILE A 5 0.09 7.42 -8.14
C ILE A 5 0.93 6.18 -8.45
N LYS A 6 1.89 6.36 -9.35
CA LYS A 6 2.97 5.41 -9.55
C LYS A 6 4.23 6.05 -8.99
N ILE A 7 4.92 5.33 -8.13
CA ILE A 7 6.22 5.69 -7.59
C ILE A 7 7.14 4.54 -7.98
N ASP A 8 8.11 4.82 -8.83
CA ASP A 8 8.95 3.81 -9.49
C ASP A 8 8.12 2.69 -10.12
N LYS A 9 8.15 1.49 -9.52
CA LYS A 9 7.41 0.30 -9.97
C LYS A 9 6.14 0.04 -9.16
N THR A 10 5.90 0.81 -8.11
CA THR A 10 4.80 0.58 -7.17
C THR A 10 3.64 1.53 -7.45
N THR A 11 2.46 0.95 -7.65
CA THR A 11 1.22 1.73 -7.81
C THR A 11 0.53 1.85 -6.46
N LEU A 12 0.33 3.08 -5.98
CA LEU A 12 -0.33 3.40 -4.72
C LEU A 12 -1.70 4.02 -5.00
N ASN A 13 -2.69 3.62 -4.21
CA ASN A 13 -4.02 4.22 -4.26
C ASN A 13 -4.41 4.79 -2.89
N VAL A 14 -5.34 5.74 -2.92
CA VAL A 14 -6.01 6.18 -1.70
C VAL A 14 -6.70 4.98 -1.04
N GLY A 15 -6.52 4.82 0.26
CA GLY A 15 -7.04 3.72 1.06
C GLY A 15 -6.08 2.54 1.24
N ASP A 16 -4.98 2.49 0.48
CA ASP A 16 -3.95 1.47 0.67
C ASP A 16 -3.19 1.68 1.98
N THR A 17 -2.83 0.59 2.65
CA THR A 17 -1.93 0.59 3.81
C THR A 17 -0.51 0.36 3.32
N ILE A 18 0.36 1.32 3.58
CA ILE A 18 1.72 1.35 3.04
C ILE A 18 2.73 1.56 4.17
N VAL A 19 3.96 1.12 3.92
CA VAL A 19 5.13 1.48 4.72
C VAL A 19 6.03 2.36 3.88
N VAL A 20 6.27 3.58 4.35
CA VAL A 20 7.21 4.52 3.76
C VAL A 20 8.51 4.44 4.53
N TYR A 21 9.61 4.11 3.86
CA TYR A 21 10.93 4.09 4.46
C TYR A 21 11.59 5.44 4.15
N GLN A 22 11.76 6.26 5.19
CA GLN A 22 12.32 7.60 5.05
C GLN A 22 13.73 7.64 5.64
N LYS A 23 14.67 8.20 4.89
CA LYS A 23 16.00 8.54 5.39
C LYS A 23 15.91 9.79 6.26
N ILE A 24 16.40 9.68 7.49
CA ILE A 24 16.50 10.78 8.45
C ILE A 24 17.98 10.94 8.79
N GLN A 25 18.48 12.16 8.65
CA GLN A 25 19.83 12.53 9.03
C GLN A 25 19.81 13.00 10.49
N GLU A 26 20.59 12.33 11.34
CA GLU A 26 20.80 12.70 12.73
C GLU A 26 22.28 13.05 12.88
N GLU A 27 22.57 14.35 12.84
CA GLU A 27 23.91 14.94 12.92
C GLU A 27 24.91 14.29 11.92
N LYS A 28 25.62 13.24 12.35
CA LYS A 28 26.64 12.52 11.57
C LYS A 28 26.18 11.17 11.02
N LYS A 29 24.99 10.67 11.38
CA LYS A 29 24.49 9.35 10.98
C LYS A 29 23.20 9.46 10.18
N MET A 30 23.04 8.60 9.18
CA MET A 30 21.77 8.43 8.49
C MET A 30 21.09 7.16 9.01
N ARG A 31 19.79 7.25 9.29
CA ARG A 31 18.96 6.09 9.63
C ARG A 31 17.71 6.05 8.76
N THR A 32 17.21 4.86 8.51
CA THR A 32 15.96 4.65 7.79
C THR A 32 14.83 4.41 8.79
N GLN A 33 13.87 5.33 8.86
CA GLN A 33 12.69 5.20 9.71
C GLN A 33 11.49 4.68 8.90
N PRO A 34 10.90 3.53 9.26
CA PRO A 34 9.67 3.06 8.64
C PRO A 34 8.45 3.78 9.22
N PHE A 35 7.59 4.28 8.34
CA PHE A 35 6.28 4.85 8.70
C PHE A 35 5.16 4.06 8.05
N GLU A 36 4.42 3.30 8.86
CA GLU A 36 3.28 2.50 8.41
C GLU A 36 1.95 3.20 8.66
N GLY A 37 1.12 3.32 7.62
CA GLY A 37 -0.23 3.85 7.77
C GLY A 37 -1.08 3.80 6.50
N ILE A 38 -2.26 4.41 6.54
CA ILE A 38 -3.20 4.46 5.42
C ILE A 38 -2.97 5.72 4.60
N VAL A 39 -2.91 5.58 3.27
CA VAL A 39 -2.93 6.73 2.35
C VAL A 39 -4.32 7.36 2.38
N ILE A 40 -4.45 8.55 2.96
CA ILE A 40 -5.75 9.23 3.10
C ILE A 40 -6.04 10.19 1.95
N ARG A 41 -5.01 10.65 1.26
CA ARG A 41 -5.10 11.68 0.22
C ARG A 41 -3.91 11.57 -0.71
N ILE A 42 -4.17 11.83 -1.98
CA ILE A 42 -3.17 12.21 -2.98
C ILE A 42 -3.58 13.59 -3.53
N LYS A 43 -2.64 14.53 -3.62
CA LYS A 43 -2.86 15.91 -4.09
C LYS A 43 -1.76 16.30 -5.09
N GLY A 44 -2.04 17.33 -5.88
CA GLY A 44 -1.05 17.95 -6.76
C GLY A 44 -1.00 17.31 -8.14
N GLN A 45 -0.18 17.92 -8.98
CA GLN A 45 0.07 17.54 -10.38
C GLN A 45 1.57 17.72 -10.65
N GLY A 46 2.08 17.00 -11.65
CA GLY A 46 3.51 17.01 -12.00
C GLY A 46 4.40 16.72 -10.79
N ASP A 47 5.42 17.55 -10.62
CA ASP A 47 6.43 17.42 -9.56
C ASP A 47 5.92 17.82 -8.17
N ASN A 48 4.86 18.64 -8.11
CA ASN A 48 4.21 19.06 -6.86
C ASN A 48 3.22 18.01 -6.32
N LYS A 49 3.29 16.78 -6.83
CA LYS A 49 2.41 15.70 -6.40
C LYS A 49 2.85 15.18 -5.03
N THR A 50 1.90 15.11 -4.11
CA THR A 50 2.11 14.68 -2.73
C THR A 50 1.08 13.64 -2.32
N PHE A 51 1.44 12.81 -1.35
CA PHE A 51 0.53 11.87 -0.71
C PHE A 51 0.61 12.01 0.81
N THR A 52 -0.51 11.79 1.48
CA THR A 52 -0.61 11.88 2.94
C THR A 52 -0.92 10.51 3.51
N VAL A 53 -0.09 10.06 4.46
CA VAL A 53 -0.29 8.81 5.19
C VAL A 53 -0.67 9.13 6.62
N ARG A 54 -1.71 8.47 7.11
CA ARG A 54 -2.21 8.59 8.49
C ARG A 54 -1.92 7.30 9.25
N LYS A 55 -1.37 7.44 10.45
CA LYS A 55 -1.18 6.37 11.44
C LYS A 55 -1.78 6.82 12.76
N ILE A 56 -2.34 5.90 13.54
CA ILE A 56 -2.57 6.13 14.96
C ILE A 56 -1.32 5.65 15.69
N ALA A 57 -0.60 6.58 16.28
CA ALA A 57 0.65 6.33 16.99
C ALA A 57 0.38 5.95 18.46
N ALA A 58 1.43 5.91 19.26
CA ALA A 58 1.32 5.74 20.71
C ALA A 58 0.37 6.78 21.33
N ALA A 59 -0.22 6.43 22.47
CA ALA A 59 -1.20 7.25 23.18
C ALA A 59 -2.45 7.66 22.36
N ASN A 60 -2.84 6.86 21.34
CA ASN A 60 -3.99 7.14 20.46
C ASN A 60 -3.91 8.47 19.69
N ILE A 61 -2.71 9.04 19.55
CA ILE A 61 -2.50 10.29 18.81
C ILE A 61 -2.47 9.99 17.31
N GLY A 62 -3.31 10.69 16.55
CA GLY A 62 -3.33 10.59 15.08
C GLY A 62 -2.18 11.36 14.46
N VAL A 63 -1.21 10.66 13.87
CA VAL A 63 -0.06 11.25 13.18
C VAL A 63 -0.31 11.18 11.68
N GLU A 64 -0.29 12.34 11.04
CA GLU A 64 -0.32 12.47 9.58
C GLU A 64 1.02 13.01 9.08
N ARG A 65 1.59 12.34 8.09
CA ARG A 65 2.80 12.79 7.40
C ARG A 65 2.53 12.92 5.91
N ILE A 66 3.11 13.95 5.30
CA ILE A 66 2.95 14.30 3.90
C ILE A 66 4.29 14.12 3.21
N TRP A 67 4.30 13.40 2.09
CA TRP A 67 5.50 13.21 1.29
C TRP A 67 5.28 13.68 -0.15
N PRO A 68 6.25 14.39 -0.75
CA PRO A 68 6.35 14.53 -2.19
C PRO A 68 6.61 13.18 -2.85
N VAL A 69 6.02 12.95 -4.01
CA VAL A 69 6.21 11.71 -4.77
C VAL A 69 7.66 11.53 -5.22
N ASN A 70 8.31 12.63 -5.60
CA ASN A 70 9.69 12.64 -6.14
C ASN A 70 10.74 12.98 -5.07
N SER A 71 10.45 12.72 -3.78
CA SER A 71 11.36 13.11 -2.71
C SER A 71 12.59 12.18 -2.65
N PRO A 72 13.83 12.71 -2.65
CA PRO A 72 15.06 11.89 -2.56
C PRO A 72 15.24 11.23 -1.18
N TRP A 73 14.50 11.70 -0.18
CA TRP A 73 14.53 11.17 1.19
C TRP A 73 13.71 9.89 1.34
N ILE A 74 12.91 9.52 0.35
CA ILE A 74 12.17 8.26 0.34
C ILE A 74 13.10 7.19 -0.22
N GLU A 75 13.40 6.18 0.59
CA GLU A 75 14.24 5.07 0.17
C GLU A 75 13.44 4.01 -0.58
N LYS A 76 12.29 3.63 -0.02
CA LYS A 76 11.36 2.68 -0.65
C LYS A 76 9.95 2.83 -0.09
N ILE A 77 8.97 2.36 -0.86
CA ILE A 77 7.57 2.28 -0.43
C ILE A 77 7.05 0.86 -0.66
N GLU A 78 6.53 0.24 0.40
CA GLU A 78 5.95 -1.09 0.36
C GLU A 78 4.45 -1.03 0.60
N VAL A 79 3.66 -1.71 -0.24
CA VAL A 79 2.22 -1.83 -0.06
C VAL A 79 1.92 -3.09 0.75
N LYS A 80 1.57 -2.92 2.02
CA LYS A 80 1.17 -4.05 2.89
C LYS A 80 -0.22 -4.56 2.58
N ARG A 81 -1.16 -3.65 2.29
CA ARG A 81 -2.56 -4.00 2.06
C ARG A 81 -3.22 -3.05 1.09
N ARG A 82 -4.00 -3.59 0.16
CA ARG A 82 -4.80 -2.78 -0.76
C ARG A 82 -6.19 -2.50 -0.20
N GLY A 83 -6.53 -1.22 -0.10
CA GLY A 83 -7.81 -0.76 0.42
C GLY A 83 -8.86 -0.61 -0.67
N LYS A 84 -10.10 -1.01 -0.37
CA LYS A 84 -11.27 -0.71 -1.17
C LYS A 84 -11.99 0.49 -0.57
N VAL A 85 -11.82 1.65 -1.18
CA VAL A 85 -12.53 2.89 -0.84
C VAL A 85 -13.32 3.42 -2.01
N LYS A 86 -14.36 4.21 -1.70
CA LYS A 86 -15.16 4.93 -2.71
C LYS A 86 -14.79 6.41 -2.80
N ARG A 87 -14.18 6.98 -1.76
CA ARG A 87 -13.85 8.41 -1.67
C ARG A 87 -12.40 8.66 -2.07
N ALA A 88 -12.16 9.76 -2.79
CA ALA A 88 -10.83 10.25 -3.16
C ALA A 88 -10.02 10.80 -1.98
N LYS A 89 -10.70 11.23 -0.91
CA LYS A 89 -10.09 11.75 0.33
C LYS A 89 -10.77 11.09 1.52
N LEU A 90 -9.98 10.52 2.42
CA LEU A 90 -10.46 9.76 3.57
C LEU A 90 -10.40 10.57 4.87
N TYR A 91 -10.74 11.86 4.82
CA TYR A 91 -10.72 12.73 6.01
C TYR A 91 -11.66 12.26 7.12
N TYR A 92 -12.72 11.51 6.76
CA TYR A 92 -13.60 10.86 7.73
C TYR A 92 -12.86 9.89 8.68
N LEU A 93 -11.64 9.43 8.35
CA LEU A 93 -10.82 8.61 9.24
C LEU A 93 -10.26 9.41 10.43
N ARG A 94 -10.33 10.75 10.40
CA ARG A 94 -9.89 11.62 11.49
C ARG A 94 -10.84 11.59 12.68
N GLU A 95 -12.14 11.53 12.38
CA GLU A 95 -13.22 11.53 13.37
C GLU A 95 -13.52 10.12 13.93
N ARG A 96 -12.97 9.08 13.29
CA ARG A 96 -13.19 7.71 13.73
C ARG A 96 -12.27 7.35 14.88
N VAL A 97 -12.78 6.50 15.77
CA VAL A 97 -12.05 5.95 16.91
C VAL A 97 -11.87 4.43 16.79
N GLY A 98 -10.85 3.91 17.47
CA GLY A 98 -10.56 2.48 17.57
C GLY A 98 -10.31 1.79 16.22
N LYS A 99 -10.78 0.54 16.09
CA LYS A 99 -10.51 -0.32 14.91
C LYS A 99 -10.99 0.30 13.58
N ARG A 100 -12.03 1.13 13.61
CA ARG A 100 -12.64 1.77 12.41
C ARG A 100 -11.79 2.90 11.84
N ALA A 101 -10.86 3.45 12.63
CA ALA A 101 -9.97 4.53 12.23
C ALA A 101 -8.69 4.01 11.53
N VAL A 102 -8.27 2.78 11.88
CA VAL A 102 -7.03 2.16 11.40
C VAL A 102 -7.27 1.18 10.25
N LYS A 103 -8.53 0.77 10.01
CA LYS A 103 -8.85 -0.25 9.00
C LYS A 103 -9.80 0.26 7.95
N VAL A 104 -9.39 0.06 6.70
CA VAL A 104 -10.23 0.15 5.51
C VAL A 104 -10.58 -1.27 5.06
N LYS A 105 -11.73 -1.42 4.37
CA LYS A 105 -12.14 -2.69 3.77
C LYS A 105 -11.09 -3.15 2.76
N GLU A 106 -10.76 -4.44 2.74
CA GLU A 106 -9.76 -4.94 1.81
C GLU A 106 -10.27 -5.01 0.38
N ARG A 107 -9.39 -4.69 -0.57
CA ARG A 107 -9.60 -5.01 -1.97
C ARG A 107 -9.16 -6.46 -2.20
N LYS A 108 -10.12 -7.37 -2.33
CA LYS A 108 -9.84 -8.75 -2.79
C LYS A 108 -9.31 -8.69 -4.22
N GLU A 109 -8.02 -8.93 -4.41
CA GLU A 109 -7.45 -9.03 -5.75
C GLU A 109 -7.86 -10.37 -6.37
N LYS A 110 -8.63 -10.33 -7.46
CA LYS A 110 -9.02 -11.56 -8.17
C LYS A 110 -7.85 -12.24 -8.90
N LYS A 111 -6.71 -11.55 -9.07
CA LYS A 111 -5.65 -11.93 -10.02
C LYS A 111 -4.78 -13.11 -9.59
N ALA A 112 -4.43 -13.27 -8.31
CA ALA A 112 -3.61 -14.41 -7.86
C ALA A 112 -4.33 -15.77 -7.99
N SER A 113 -5.66 -15.77 -7.93
CA SER A 113 -6.44 -17.01 -8.04
C SER A 113 -6.47 -17.59 -9.46
N ALA A 114 -6.23 -16.79 -10.50
CA ALA A 114 -6.30 -17.25 -11.89
C ALA A 114 -5.02 -17.96 -12.33
N GLU A 115 -3.85 -17.47 -11.90
CA GLU A 115 -2.54 -18.02 -12.25
C GLU A 115 -2.26 -19.32 -11.48
N GLN A 116 -2.58 -19.35 -10.19
CA GLN A 116 -2.53 -20.58 -9.37
C GLN A 116 -3.55 -21.64 -9.85
N LYS A 117 -4.71 -21.23 -10.38
CA LYS A 117 -5.68 -22.15 -11.02
C LYS A 117 -5.16 -22.70 -12.34
N LYS A 118 -4.47 -21.90 -13.16
CA LYS A 118 -3.84 -22.36 -14.41
C LYS A 118 -2.74 -23.39 -14.11
N VAL A 119 -1.82 -23.09 -13.19
CA VAL A 119 -0.74 -24.01 -12.77
C VAL A 119 -1.32 -25.33 -12.21
N ARG A 120 -2.33 -25.27 -11.34
CA ARG A 120 -3.04 -26.47 -10.84
C ARG A 120 -3.75 -27.27 -11.93
N LYS A 121 -4.25 -26.62 -12.99
CA LYS A 121 -4.94 -27.30 -14.11
C LYS A 121 -3.94 -28.00 -15.04
N THR A 122 -2.74 -27.43 -15.21
CA THR A 122 -1.64 -28.05 -15.96
C THR A 122 -1.11 -29.30 -15.24
N ILE A 123 -0.87 -29.22 -13.93
CA ILE A 123 -0.39 -30.36 -13.11
C ILE A 123 -1.40 -31.52 -13.09
N ARG A 124 -2.71 -31.23 -13.09
CA ARG A 124 -3.75 -32.27 -13.17
C ARG A 124 -3.85 -32.95 -14.53
N LYS A 125 -3.42 -32.30 -15.62
CA LYS A 125 -3.40 -32.89 -16.97
C LYS A 125 -2.21 -33.84 -17.13
N THR A 126 -1.04 -33.51 -16.61
CA THR A 126 0.16 -34.35 -16.70
C THR A 126 0.03 -35.65 -15.90
N HIS A 127 -0.63 -35.62 -14.73
CA HIS A 127 -0.85 -36.84 -13.92
C HIS A 127 -1.89 -37.82 -14.50
N LYS A 128 -2.67 -37.42 -15.51
CA LYS A 128 -3.66 -38.27 -16.19
C LYS A 128 -3.12 -39.00 -17.43
N GLN A 129 -1.87 -38.72 -17.83
CA GLN A 129 -1.27 -39.25 -19.06
C GLN A 129 -0.21 -40.33 -18.85
N THR A 130 0.14 -40.70 -17.61
CA THR A 130 1.03 -41.84 -17.38
C THR A 130 0.29 -43.16 -17.66
N PRO A 131 0.64 -43.91 -18.73
CA PRO A 131 -0.01 -45.17 -19.00
C PRO A 131 0.43 -46.20 -17.96
N LYS A 132 -0.54 -46.89 -17.34
CA LYS A 132 -0.27 -48.05 -16.48
C LYS A 132 0.47 -49.09 -17.33
N LYS A 133 1.77 -49.29 -17.08
CA LYS A 133 2.54 -50.38 -17.68
C LYS A 133 1.92 -51.71 -17.22
N LYS A 134 1.63 -52.57 -18.21
CA LYS A 134 1.26 -53.98 -18.05
C LYS A 134 2.37 -54.76 -17.36
#